data_AF-A0A7T1DYM7-F1
#
_entry.id   AF-A0A7T1DYM7-F1
#
_cell.length_a   1.000
_cell.length_b   1.000
_cell.length_c   1.000
_cell.angle_alpha   90.00
_cell.angle_beta   90.00
_cell.angle_gamma   90.00
#
_symmetry.space_group_name_H-M   'P 1'
#
loop_
_entity.id
_entity.type
_entity.pdbx_description
1 polymer ?
#
loop_
_entity_poly.entity_id
_entity_poly.type
_entity_poly.pdbx_seq_one_letter_code
_entity_poly.pdbx_strand_id
1 'polypeptide(L)'
;MITISYITLFTVTLIAFLILMRGTVFQISLRNNVLGGALIAREIFILILLGSALFGIYGPSQFNTVHVKADTVHETGSAIFTSTLLLITSISIFSNTLFRRYLRLDKSRQTTDSANIAAVKTLIRSVAILLFALTVASQLTGMSHAFWKSLYEGGDLLTNRLANRYSSETPSHIKAYLKYSYCLLTALLGFFGSGHIKGAERIAYISLITYSSTLSGEKASIVQAIIVYAVCRASSTNIKPAKLLLAGGVILALTVTLIFVAVRIQYPTITTEEFALYLIDRLGVGQIQGVYEQLSLKLMDWEYVLIEVPFIGFFTEPKIFSKDLMLSTWAQGMNPSDVGVMNTFFIAEAYAIGGPLLLYLSPIFVAFNFCLITHISCKIFKLHFSITKKDAQLIIPIFISSILMFTGDLNGMLLGKRLFLILIFYASIFAIKTILENINKTRPNQNRIR
;
A
#
# COMPACT_ATOMS: atom_id res chain seq x y z
N MET A 1 8.70 -34.21 0.65
CA MET A 1 7.53 -33.97 -0.21
C MET A 1 6.89 -32.60 0.02
N ILE A 2 6.67 -32.16 1.26
CA ILE A 2 6.06 -30.86 1.60
C ILE A 2 6.80 -29.66 0.97
N THR A 3 8.12 -29.57 1.12
CA THR A 3 8.93 -28.49 0.54
C THR A 3 8.77 -28.37 -0.98
N ILE A 4 8.76 -29.52 -1.68
CA ILE A 4 8.56 -29.57 -3.14
C ILE A 4 7.16 -29.05 -3.50
N SER A 5 6.14 -29.36 -2.71
CA SER A 5 4.77 -28.87 -2.92
C SER A 5 4.68 -27.34 -2.84
N TYR A 6 5.23 -26.73 -1.78
CA TYR A 6 5.22 -25.26 -1.63
C TYR A 6 6.02 -24.55 -2.73
N ILE A 7 7.19 -25.07 -3.10
CA ILE A 7 7.99 -24.51 -4.21
C ILE A 7 7.21 -24.61 -5.53
N THR A 8 6.53 -25.73 -5.76
CA THR A 8 5.70 -25.93 -6.96
C THR A 8 4.53 -24.96 -6.99
N LEU A 9 3.77 -24.82 -5.90
CA LEU A 9 2.65 -23.88 -5.79
C LEU A 9 3.10 -22.43 -5.97
N PHE A 10 4.24 -22.05 -5.39
CA PHE A 10 4.85 -20.73 -5.57
C PHE A 10 5.18 -20.47 -7.03
N THR A 11 5.85 -21.44 -7.67
CA THR A 11 6.24 -21.33 -9.08
C THR A 11 5.03 -21.26 -10.01
N VAL A 12 4.01 -22.09 -9.78
CA VAL A 12 2.76 -22.08 -10.55
C VAL A 12 2.05 -20.73 -10.39
N THR A 13 1.95 -20.21 -9.17
CA THR A 13 1.31 -18.91 -8.92
C THR A 13 2.09 -17.75 -9.57
N LEU A 14 3.43 -17.83 -9.57
CA LEU A 14 4.29 -16.86 -10.25
C LEU A 14 4.10 -16.88 -11.76
N ILE A 15 4.11 -18.06 -12.37
CA ILE A 15 3.87 -18.23 -13.81
C ILE A 15 2.47 -17.73 -14.17
N ALA A 16 1.45 -18.10 -13.38
CA ALA A 16 0.08 -17.63 -13.56
C ALA A 16 0.01 -16.10 -13.53
N PHE A 17 0.64 -15.45 -12.55
CA PHE A 17 0.71 -13.98 -12.48
C PHE A 17 1.32 -13.37 -13.74
N LEU A 18 2.47 -13.86 -14.19
CA LEU A 18 3.18 -13.33 -15.36
C LEU A 18 2.38 -13.50 -16.66
N ILE A 19 1.66 -14.62 -16.81
CA ILE A 19 0.84 -14.90 -17.99
C ILE A 19 -0.48 -14.12 -17.94
N LEU A 20 -1.22 -14.21 -16.84
CA LEU A 20 -2.57 -13.68 -16.71
C LEU A 20 -2.60 -12.14 -16.65
N MET A 21 -1.57 -11.49 -16.10
CA MET A 21 -1.50 -10.02 -16.07
C MET A 21 -1.08 -9.41 -17.41
N ARG A 22 -0.60 -10.21 -18.37
CA ARG A 22 -0.06 -9.72 -19.64
C ARG A 22 -1.07 -8.86 -20.42
N GLY A 23 -0.64 -7.68 -20.87
CA GLY A 23 -1.49 -6.76 -21.63
C GLY A 23 -2.47 -5.94 -20.77
N THR A 24 -2.47 -6.12 -19.45
CA THR A 24 -3.19 -5.26 -18.51
C THR A 24 -2.26 -4.17 -17.97
N VAL A 25 -2.83 -3.15 -17.31
CA VAL A 25 -2.07 -2.13 -16.59
C VAL A 25 -1.28 -2.68 -15.40
N PHE A 26 -1.62 -3.88 -14.93
CA PHE A 26 -0.93 -4.60 -13.85
C PHE A 26 0.18 -5.52 -14.35
N GLN A 27 0.52 -5.51 -15.65
CA GLN A 27 1.67 -6.26 -16.12
C GLN A 27 2.98 -5.69 -15.56
N ILE A 28 4.00 -6.55 -15.44
CA ILE A 28 5.39 -6.16 -15.18
C ILE A 28 6.19 -6.44 -16.45
N SER A 29 6.57 -5.38 -17.16
CA SER A 29 7.31 -5.46 -18.41
C SER A 29 8.28 -4.30 -18.53
N LEU A 30 9.56 -4.58 -18.27
CA LEU A 30 10.65 -3.60 -18.45
C LEU A 30 10.75 -3.14 -19.91
N ARG A 31 10.55 -4.04 -20.88
CA ARG A 31 10.61 -3.71 -22.32
C ARG A 31 9.56 -2.66 -22.72
N ASN A 32 8.39 -2.69 -22.09
CA ASN A 32 7.29 -1.78 -22.40
C ASN A 32 7.17 -0.63 -21.36
N ASN A 33 8.10 -0.54 -20.40
CA ASN A 33 8.07 0.35 -19.22
C ASN A 33 6.76 0.30 -18.42
N VAL A 34 6.08 -0.83 -18.43
CA VAL A 34 4.85 -1.00 -17.65
C VAL A 34 5.19 -1.76 -16.38
N LEU A 35 5.08 -1.08 -15.23
CA LEU A 35 5.42 -1.65 -13.93
C LEU A 35 4.27 -1.50 -12.93
N GLY A 36 3.04 -1.37 -13.42
CA GLY A 36 1.86 -1.18 -12.57
C GLY A 36 1.60 -2.34 -11.61
N GLY A 37 2.02 -3.56 -11.96
CA GLY A 37 1.93 -4.73 -11.08
C GLY A 37 3.09 -4.91 -10.10
N ALA A 38 4.12 -4.05 -10.10
CA ALA A 38 5.32 -4.28 -9.30
C ALA A 38 5.03 -4.33 -7.79
N LEU A 39 4.17 -3.44 -7.30
CA LEU A 39 3.77 -3.42 -5.89
C LEU A 39 2.83 -4.58 -5.52
N ILE A 40 1.95 -4.99 -6.44
CA ILE A 40 1.12 -6.20 -6.29
C ILE A 40 2.01 -7.43 -6.18
N ALA A 41 3.01 -7.57 -7.06
CA ALA A 41 3.94 -8.69 -7.03
C ALA A 41 4.79 -8.70 -5.75
N ARG A 42 5.26 -7.53 -5.29
CA ARG A 42 5.95 -7.42 -3.99
C ARG A 42 5.07 -7.97 -2.88
N GLU A 43 3.82 -7.56 -2.81
CA GLU A 43 2.92 -7.98 -1.74
C GLU A 43 2.58 -9.48 -1.82
N ILE A 44 2.17 -9.96 -2.99
CA ILE A 44 1.82 -11.37 -3.19
C ILE A 44 3.03 -12.28 -2.98
N PHE A 45 4.14 -12.04 -3.68
CA PHE A 45 5.23 -13.02 -3.70
C PHE A 45 6.19 -12.88 -2.52
N ILE A 46 6.42 -11.66 -2.02
CA ILE A 46 7.40 -11.44 -0.95
C ILE A 46 6.71 -11.46 0.42
N LEU A 47 5.56 -10.80 0.58
CA LEU A 47 4.92 -10.69 1.90
C LEU A 47 3.99 -11.87 2.18
N ILE A 48 3.24 -12.35 1.18
CA ILE A 48 2.23 -13.39 1.39
C ILE A 48 2.79 -14.80 1.15
N LEU A 49 3.16 -15.12 -0.10
CA LEU A 49 3.50 -16.48 -0.50
C LEU A 49 4.86 -16.95 0.03
N LEU A 50 5.87 -16.06 0.07
CA LEU A 50 7.16 -16.41 0.66
C LEU A 50 7.01 -16.66 2.17
N GLY A 51 6.28 -15.81 2.88
CA GLY A 51 5.97 -16.03 4.30
C GLY A 51 5.26 -17.37 4.52
N SER A 52 4.22 -17.68 3.72
CA SER A 52 3.50 -18.96 3.83
C SER A 52 4.36 -20.17 3.48
N ALA A 53 5.25 -20.06 2.49
CA ALA A 53 6.18 -21.13 2.14
C ALA A 53 7.21 -21.37 3.25
N LEU A 54 7.81 -20.32 3.81
CA LEU A 54 8.75 -20.44 4.93
C LEU A 54 8.06 -21.05 6.15
N PHE A 55 6.88 -20.56 6.51
CA PHE A 55 6.10 -21.08 7.63
C PHE A 55 5.72 -22.56 7.42
N GLY A 56 5.34 -22.94 6.19
CA GLY A 56 5.02 -24.33 5.84
C GLY A 56 6.23 -25.27 5.80
N ILE A 57 7.44 -24.77 5.53
CA ILE A 57 8.68 -25.56 5.47
C ILE A 57 9.28 -25.76 6.87
N TYR A 58 9.39 -24.68 7.64
CA TYR A 58 10.05 -24.69 8.95
C TYR A 58 9.10 -25.06 10.10
N GLY A 59 7.78 -24.92 9.89
CA GLY A 59 6.77 -25.23 10.88
C GLY A 59 6.65 -24.16 11.98
N PRO A 60 5.63 -24.29 12.87
CA PRO A 60 5.31 -23.26 13.85
C PRO A 60 6.34 -23.15 14.98
N SER A 61 7.15 -24.19 15.25
CA SER A 61 8.13 -24.18 16.35
C SER A 61 9.31 -23.24 16.14
N GLN A 62 9.57 -22.84 14.89
CA GLN A 62 10.65 -21.91 14.54
C GLN A 62 10.21 -20.44 14.56
N PHE A 63 8.91 -20.20 14.72
CA PHE A 63 8.34 -18.88 14.71
C PHE A 63 7.58 -18.62 16.01
N ASN A 64 7.46 -17.34 16.33
CA ASN A 64 6.65 -16.90 17.44
C ASN A 64 5.17 -17.09 17.04
N THR A 65 4.50 -18.13 17.52
CA THR A 65 3.03 -18.38 17.39
C THR A 65 2.41 -18.95 18.67
N VAL A 66 1.14 -18.65 18.93
CA VAL A 66 0.43 -19.02 20.17
C VAL A 66 -0.49 -20.22 19.97
N HIS A 67 -1.46 -20.12 19.04
CA HIS A 67 -2.50 -21.15 18.86
C HIS A 67 -2.25 -22.07 17.67
N VAL A 68 -1.24 -21.77 16.86
CA VAL A 68 -0.97 -22.50 15.62
C VAL A 68 -0.48 -23.91 15.90
N LYS A 69 -1.24 -24.90 15.43
CA LYS A 69 -0.90 -26.32 15.56
C LYS A 69 -0.25 -26.85 14.29
N ALA A 70 0.66 -27.81 14.44
CA ALA A 70 1.43 -28.38 13.33
C ALA A 70 0.57 -29.02 12.22
N ASP A 71 -0.57 -29.60 12.60
CA ASP A 71 -1.56 -30.19 11.68
C ASP A 71 -2.29 -29.15 10.82
N THR A 72 -2.57 -27.96 11.36
CA THR A 72 -3.30 -26.89 10.66
C THR A 72 -2.45 -26.04 9.70
N VAL A 73 -1.12 -26.16 9.77
CA VAL A 73 -0.17 -25.34 8.99
C VAL A 73 -0.32 -25.58 7.49
N HIS A 74 -0.48 -26.83 7.07
CA HIS A 74 -0.55 -27.18 5.65
C HIS A 74 -1.91 -26.83 5.04
N GLU A 75 -2.99 -27.03 5.77
CA GLU A 75 -4.32 -26.61 5.35
C GLU A 75 -4.39 -25.09 5.17
N THR A 76 -3.89 -24.34 6.16
CA THR A 76 -3.81 -22.86 6.09
C THR A 76 -2.94 -22.39 4.93
N GLY A 77 -1.77 -23.01 4.73
CA GLY A 77 -0.92 -22.72 3.58
C GLY A 77 -1.66 -22.95 2.26
N SER A 78 -2.32 -24.09 2.10
CA SER A 78 -3.11 -24.37 0.89
C SER A 78 -4.23 -23.35 0.65
N ALA A 79 -4.93 -22.92 1.71
CA ALA A 79 -5.95 -21.89 1.65
C ALA A 79 -5.37 -20.54 1.18
N ILE A 80 -4.19 -20.15 1.67
CA ILE A 80 -3.49 -18.92 1.25
C ILE A 80 -3.13 -18.98 -0.24
N PHE A 81 -2.51 -20.07 -0.70
CA PHE A 81 -2.11 -20.23 -2.11
C PHE A 81 -3.32 -20.24 -3.04
N THR A 82 -4.37 -21.00 -2.69
CA THR A 82 -5.62 -21.08 -3.47
C THR A 82 -6.30 -19.70 -3.56
N SER A 83 -6.43 -19.00 -2.44
CA SER A 83 -7.05 -17.66 -2.40
C SER A 83 -6.24 -16.63 -3.18
N THR A 84 -4.91 -16.72 -3.15
CA THR A 84 -4.01 -15.86 -3.92
C THR A 84 -4.12 -16.11 -5.42
N LEU A 85 -4.16 -17.39 -5.84
CA LEU A 85 -4.35 -17.74 -7.24
C LEU A 85 -5.72 -17.26 -7.76
N LEU A 86 -6.77 -17.39 -6.93
CA LEU A 86 -8.09 -16.88 -7.25
C LEU A 86 -8.08 -15.35 -7.38
N LEU A 87 -7.43 -14.63 -6.46
CA LEU A 87 -7.25 -13.18 -6.52
C LEU A 87 -6.61 -12.75 -7.86
N ILE A 88 -5.49 -13.36 -8.23
CA ILE A 88 -4.75 -13.06 -9.48
C ILE A 88 -5.64 -13.33 -10.69
N THR A 89 -6.34 -14.46 -10.70
CA THR A 89 -7.22 -14.86 -11.80
C THR A 89 -8.39 -13.88 -11.93
N SER A 90 -9.04 -13.51 -10.83
CA SER A 90 -10.13 -12.53 -10.81
C SER A 90 -9.67 -11.13 -11.26
N ILE A 91 -8.50 -10.65 -10.81
CA ILE A 91 -7.92 -9.38 -11.27
C ILE A 91 -7.72 -9.42 -12.80
N SER A 92 -7.21 -10.53 -13.33
CA SER A 92 -6.99 -10.70 -14.77
C SER A 92 -8.30 -10.65 -15.55
N ILE A 93 -9.29 -11.44 -15.12
CA ILE A 93 -10.61 -11.52 -15.76
C ILE A 93 -11.24 -10.13 -15.77
N PHE A 94 -11.39 -9.48 -14.61
CA PHE A 94 -12.03 -8.17 -14.53
C PHE A 94 -11.29 -7.08 -15.31
N SER A 95 -9.95 -7.11 -15.33
CA SER A 95 -9.16 -6.16 -16.11
C SER A 95 -9.33 -6.33 -17.61
N ASN A 96 -9.49 -7.57 -18.09
CA ASN A 96 -9.60 -7.89 -19.52
C ASN A 96 -11.05 -7.85 -20.05
N THR A 97 -12.05 -8.03 -19.19
CA THR A 97 -13.47 -8.06 -19.56
C THR A 97 -14.18 -6.78 -19.12
N LEU A 98 -14.59 -6.68 -17.85
CA LEU A 98 -15.47 -5.63 -17.32
C LEU A 98 -14.84 -4.24 -17.41
N PHE A 99 -13.56 -4.10 -17.05
CA PHE A 99 -12.88 -2.82 -16.91
C PHE A 99 -11.88 -2.54 -18.03
N ARG A 100 -11.99 -3.28 -19.15
CA ARG A 100 -11.06 -3.29 -20.29
C ARG A 100 -10.68 -1.89 -20.79
N ARG A 101 -11.62 -0.94 -20.80
CA ARG A 101 -11.43 0.41 -21.37
C ARG A 101 -10.22 1.15 -20.78
N TYR A 102 -9.97 1.01 -19.48
CA TYR A 102 -8.87 1.67 -18.79
C TYR A 102 -7.85 0.68 -18.18
N LEU A 103 -8.19 -0.60 -18.01
CA LEU A 103 -7.25 -1.57 -17.43
C LEU A 103 -6.53 -2.45 -18.46
N ARG A 104 -6.94 -2.42 -19.74
CA ARG A 104 -6.19 -3.04 -20.84
C ARG A 104 -5.33 -2.01 -21.56
N LEU A 105 -4.11 -2.41 -21.88
CA LEU A 105 -3.16 -1.59 -22.62
C LEU A 105 -3.35 -1.82 -24.12
N ASP A 106 -3.71 -0.75 -24.83
CA ASP A 106 -3.87 -0.79 -26.29
C ASP A 106 -2.50 -0.60 -26.96
N LYS A 107 -2.05 -1.60 -27.73
CA LYS A 107 -0.77 -1.53 -28.46
C LYS A 107 -0.81 -0.59 -29.67
N SER A 108 -1.97 -0.32 -30.27
CA SER A 108 -2.08 0.36 -31.57
C SER A 108 -2.56 1.81 -31.51
N ARG A 109 -2.87 2.36 -30.33
CA ARG A 109 -3.26 3.77 -30.15
C ARG A 109 -2.22 4.49 -29.29
N GLN A 110 -1.02 4.65 -29.84
CA GLN A 110 -0.13 5.73 -29.41
C GLN A 110 -0.65 7.02 -30.05
N THR A 111 -1.73 7.58 -29.52
CA THR A 111 -2.00 9.00 -29.79
C THR A 111 -0.87 9.79 -29.16
N THR A 112 -0.24 10.64 -29.97
CA THR A 112 0.77 11.66 -29.64
C THR A 112 0.22 12.76 -28.73
N ASP A 113 -0.78 12.46 -27.90
CA ASP A 113 -1.25 13.37 -26.88
C ASP A 113 -0.17 13.41 -25.79
N SER A 114 0.69 14.42 -25.88
CA SER A 114 1.53 14.79 -24.75
C SER A 114 0.62 15.41 -23.67
N ALA A 115 0.83 15.03 -22.40
CA ALA A 115 0.08 15.62 -21.32
C ALA A 115 0.28 17.13 -21.29
N ASN A 116 -0.80 17.88 -21.04
CA ASN A 116 -0.71 19.32 -20.89
C ASN A 116 0.16 19.64 -19.67
N ILE A 117 1.38 20.15 -19.92
CA ILE A 117 2.39 20.42 -18.89
C ILE A 117 1.84 21.35 -17.80
N ALA A 118 1.02 22.34 -18.17
CA ALA A 118 0.42 23.25 -17.21
C ALA A 118 -0.57 22.51 -16.30
N ALA A 119 -1.42 21.65 -16.87
CA ALA A 119 -2.36 20.84 -16.08
C ALA A 119 -1.64 19.88 -15.12
N VAL A 120 -0.56 19.24 -15.57
CA VAL A 120 0.28 18.36 -14.74
C VAL A 120 0.90 19.13 -13.56
N LYS A 121 1.46 20.32 -13.81
CA LYS A 121 2.01 21.18 -12.76
C LYS A 121 0.95 21.58 -11.74
N THR A 122 -0.23 21.99 -12.21
CA THR A 122 -1.34 22.36 -11.33
C THR A 122 -1.80 21.16 -10.49
N LEU A 123 -1.88 19.95 -11.07
CA LEU A 123 -2.21 18.74 -10.32
C LEU A 123 -1.19 18.47 -9.21
N ILE A 124 0.12 18.47 -9.53
CA ILE A 124 1.20 18.24 -8.55
C ILE A 124 1.10 19.25 -7.40
N ARG A 125 0.92 20.54 -7.72
CA ARG A 125 0.73 21.59 -6.72
C ARG A 125 -0.52 21.38 -5.87
N SER A 126 -1.62 20.95 -6.48
CA SER A 126 -2.88 20.70 -5.76
C SER A 126 -2.72 19.57 -4.74
N VAL A 127 -2.05 18.47 -5.13
CA VAL A 127 -1.77 17.35 -4.22
C VAL A 127 -0.77 17.77 -3.13
N ALA A 128 0.24 18.59 -3.45
CA ALA A 128 1.19 19.09 -2.47
C ALA A 128 0.54 20.04 -1.43
N ILE A 129 -0.36 20.93 -1.87
CA ILE A 129 -1.12 21.80 -0.96
C ILE A 129 -2.04 20.96 -0.07
N LEU A 130 -2.73 19.96 -0.63
CA LEU A 130 -3.55 19.05 0.16
C LEU A 130 -2.71 18.30 1.21
N LEU A 131 -1.56 17.77 0.81
CA LEU A 131 -0.65 17.07 1.72
C LEU A 131 -0.19 18.00 2.85
N PHE A 132 0.22 19.23 2.52
CA PHE A 132 0.63 20.21 3.51
C PHE A 132 -0.51 20.53 4.50
N ALA A 133 -1.72 20.79 3.99
CA ALA A 133 -2.90 21.06 4.82
C ALA A 133 -3.24 19.88 5.75
N LEU A 134 -3.18 18.64 5.25
CA LEU A 134 -3.43 17.44 6.06
C LEU A 134 -2.34 17.22 7.12
N THR A 135 -1.07 17.50 6.80
CA THR A 135 0.03 17.43 7.76
C THR A 135 -0.17 18.44 8.89
N VAL A 136 -0.49 19.68 8.57
CA VAL A 136 -0.79 20.72 9.58
C VAL A 136 -2.00 20.34 10.41
N ALA A 137 -3.10 19.90 9.79
CA ALA A 137 -4.30 19.46 10.50
C ALA A 137 -4.04 18.28 11.45
N SER A 138 -3.19 17.33 11.03
CA SER A 138 -2.80 16.19 11.88
C SER A 138 -2.03 16.66 13.12
N GLN A 139 -1.13 17.64 12.96
CA GLN A 139 -0.37 18.20 14.08
C GLN A 139 -1.24 19.01 15.04
N LEU A 140 -2.17 19.80 14.51
CA LEU A 140 -3.13 20.56 15.32
C LEU A 140 -4.08 19.65 16.12
N THR A 141 -4.30 18.41 15.66
CA THR A 141 -5.13 17.40 16.34
C THR A 141 -4.31 16.44 17.21
N GLY A 142 -3.08 16.83 17.55
CA GLY A 142 -2.24 16.14 18.54
C GLY A 142 -1.26 15.10 18.00
N MET A 143 -1.17 14.88 16.67
CA MET A 143 -0.09 14.03 16.14
C MET A 143 1.26 14.75 16.24
N SER A 144 2.16 14.17 17.02
CA SER A 144 3.55 14.61 17.10
C SER A 144 4.41 13.89 16.06
N HIS A 145 5.53 14.48 15.64
CA HIS A 145 6.43 13.76 14.75
C HIS A 145 7.26 12.74 15.53
N ALA A 146 6.88 11.46 15.45
CA ALA A 146 7.37 10.42 16.37
C ALA A 146 8.91 10.26 16.38
N PHE A 147 9.57 10.37 15.22
CA PHE A 147 11.04 10.31 15.15
C PHE A 147 11.73 11.48 15.84
N TRP A 148 11.29 12.72 15.59
CA TRP A 148 11.87 13.90 16.23
C TRP A 148 11.63 13.87 17.73
N LYS A 149 10.41 13.50 18.14
CA LYS A 149 10.07 13.37 19.55
C LYS A 149 10.96 12.34 20.25
N SER A 150 11.17 11.17 19.63
CA SER A 150 12.06 10.13 20.15
C SER A 150 13.52 10.59 20.23
N LEU A 151 14.02 11.33 19.24
CA LEU A 151 15.41 11.84 19.23
C LEU A 151 15.66 12.94 20.27
N TYR A 152 14.71 13.86 20.46
CA TYR A 152 14.90 15.03 21.35
C TYR A 152 14.48 14.76 22.80
N GLU A 153 13.39 14.02 23.02
CA GLU A 153 12.86 13.76 24.37
C GLU A 153 13.37 12.43 24.96
N GLY A 154 14.12 11.64 24.19
CA GLY A 154 14.66 10.34 24.63
C GLY A 154 13.61 9.24 24.81
N GLY A 155 12.36 9.48 24.42
CA GLY A 155 11.28 8.48 24.50
C GLY A 155 11.40 7.38 23.44
N ASP A 156 10.89 6.18 23.76
CA ASP A 156 10.82 5.08 22.80
C ASP A 156 9.95 5.45 21.58
N LEU A 157 10.45 5.13 20.39
CA LEU A 157 9.74 5.35 19.13
C LEU A 157 8.41 4.59 19.11
N LEU A 158 8.33 3.40 19.71
CA LEU A 158 7.09 2.64 19.75
C LEU A 158 6.01 3.37 20.56
N THR A 159 6.34 3.90 21.73
CA THR A 159 5.41 4.66 22.57
C THR A 159 4.86 5.88 21.83
N ASN A 160 5.72 6.64 21.15
CA ASN A 160 5.30 7.79 20.35
C ASN A 160 4.40 7.39 19.16
N ARG A 161 4.67 6.24 18.54
CA ARG A 161 3.82 5.69 17.47
C ARG A 161 2.44 5.28 17.98
N LEU A 162 2.37 4.61 19.13
CA LEU A 162 1.12 4.19 19.75
C LEU A 162 0.31 5.40 20.20
N ALA A 163 0.95 6.42 20.79
CA ALA A 163 0.31 7.69 21.13
C ALA A 163 -0.28 8.38 19.90
N ASN A 164 0.46 8.47 18.80
CA ASN A 164 -0.07 9.00 17.53
C ASN A 164 -1.18 8.15 16.92
N ARG A 165 -1.29 6.87 17.29
CA ARG A 165 -2.31 5.96 16.75
C ARG A 165 -3.60 6.02 17.55
N TYR A 166 -3.49 5.98 18.87
CA TYR A 166 -4.59 5.76 19.80
C TYR A 166 -4.89 6.98 20.69
N SER A 167 -3.91 7.85 20.94
CA SER A 167 -4.08 9.03 21.82
C SER A 167 -4.29 10.34 21.04
N SER A 168 -4.01 10.35 19.73
CA SER A 168 -4.31 11.52 18.89
C SER A 168 -5.81 11.62 18.62
N GLU A 169 -6.36 12.82 18.66
CA GLU A 169 -7.74 13.09 18.23
C GLU A 169 -7.90 13.10 16.70
N THR A 170 -6.81 12.91 15.95
CA THR A 170 -6.82 12.91 14.49
C THR A 170 -7.74 11.81 13.93
N PRO A 171 -8.79 12.18 13.17
CA PRO A 171 -9.69 11.22 12.55
C PRO A 171 -8.98 10.24 11.61
N SER A 172 -9.43 8.98 11.59
CA SER A 172 -8.83 7.90 10.79
C SER A 172 -8.80 8.19 9.29
N HIS A 173 -9.79 8.92 8.77
CA HIS A 173 -9.83 9.34 7.36
C HIS A 173 -8.77 10.39 7.02
N ILE A 174 -8.40 11.28 7.95
CA ILE A 174 -7.27 12.22 7.76
C ILE A 174 -5.96 11.44 7.63
N LYS A 175 -5.74 10.45 8.51
CA LYS A 175 -4.55 9.56 8.43
C LYS A 175 -4.50 8.82 7.09
N ALA A 176 -5.65 8.33 6.61
CA ALA A 176 -5.74 7.70 5.29
C ALA A 176 -5.43 8.68 4.14
N TYR A 177 -5.98 9.90 4.17
CA TYR A 177 -5.73 10.91 3.15
C TYR A 177 -4.31 11.45 3.16
N LEU A 178 -3.65 11.48 4.33
CA LEU A 178 -2.22 11.77 4.43
C LEU A 178 -1.43 10.75 3.61
N LYS A 179 -1.72 9.44 3.82
CA LYS A 179 -1.13 8.34 3.03
C LYS A 179 -1.41 8.46 1.54
N TYR A 180 -2.65 8.74 1.17
CA TYR A 180 -3.02 8.88 -0.23
C TYR A 180 -2.29 10.06 -0.87
N SER A 181 -2.18 11.19 -0.17
CA SER A 181 -1.53 12.40 -0.65
C SER A 181 -0.04 12.21 -0.88
N TYR A 182 0.70 11.68 0.10
CA TYR A 182 2.14 11.48 -0.10
C TYR A 182 2.41 10.40 -1.14
N CYS A 183 1.64 9.30 -1.20
CA CYS A 183 1.80 8.27 -2.23
C CYS A 183 1.53 8.83 -3.64
N LEU A 184 0.44 9.59 -3.81
CA LEU A 184 0.09 10.17 -5.11
C LEU A 184 1.11 11.22 -5.54
N LEU A 185 1.53 12.12 -4.65
CA LEU A 185 2.53 13.12 -4.95
C LEU A 185 3.85 12.46 -5.34
N THR A 186 4.24 11.40 -4.62
CA THR A 186 5.43 10.61 -4.94
C THR A 186 5.36 9.97 -6.31
N ALA A 187 4.22 9.36 -6.67
CA ALA A 187 4.01 8.76 -7.98
C ALA A 187 4.08 9.81 -9.11
N LEU A 188 3.44 10.96 -8.92
CA LEU A 188 3.46 12.07 -9.88
C LEU A 188 4.87 12.66 -10.04
N LEU A 189 5.63 12.83 -8.96
CA LEU A 189 7.02 13.31 -9.03
C LEU A 189 7.96 12.29 -9.66
N GLY A 190 7.80 11.00 -9.34
CA GLY A 190 8.58 9.94 -9.98
C GLY A 190 8.39 9.94 -11.49
N PHE A 191 7.15 10.12 -11.94
CA PHE A 191 6.80 10.08 -13.36
C PHE A 191 7.11 11.39 -14.11
N PHE A 192 6.70 12.55 -13.59
CA PHE A 192 6.81 13.84 -14.29
C PHE A 192 7.94 14.76 -13.78
N GLY A 193 8.50 14.49 -12.60
CA GLY A 193 9.30 15.46 -11.85
C GLY A 193 10.61 15.89 -12.51
N SER A 194 11.28 15.02 -13.27
CA SER A 194 12.55 15.40 -13.92
C SER A 194 12.39 16.26 -15.18
N GLY A 195 11.21 16.25 -15.81
CA GLY A 195 10.96 16.94 -17.08
C GLY A 195 10.17 18.24 -16.92
N HIS A 196 9.40 18.35 -15.83
CA HIS A 196 8.38 19.40 -15.73
C HIS A 196 8.50 20.28 -14.49
N ILE A 197 9.25 19.89 -13.47
CA ILE A 197 9.35 20.63 -12.19
C ILE A 197 10.76 21.19 -12.00
N LYS A 198 10.86 22.45 -11.54
CA LYS A 198 12.15 23.10 -11.26
C LYS A 198 12.86 22.40 -10.08
N GLY A 199 14.19 22.46 -10.05
CA GLY A 199 15.01 21.79 -9.03
C GLY A 199 14.61 22.13 -7.58
N ALA A 200 14.46 23.43 -7.27
CA ALA A 200 14.07 23.88 -5.93
C ALA A 200 12.64 23.43 -5.55
N GLU A 201 11.67 23.57 -6.47
CA GLU A 201 10.29 23.13 -6.26
C GLU A 201 10.23 21.60 -6.03
N ARG A 202 11.05 20.83 -6.76
CA ARG A 202 11.17 19.38 -6.57
C ARG A 202 11.74 19.02 -5.19
N ILE A 203 12.78 19.74 -4.73
CA ILE A 203 13.36 19.52 -3.39
C ILE A 203 12.29 19.80 -2.32
N ALA A 204 11.55 20.90 -2.43
CA ALA A 204 10.48 21.23 -1.49
C ALA A 204 9.42 20.11 -1.40
N TYR A 205 9.00 19.54 -2.54
CA TYR A 205 8.05 18.44 -2.53
C TYR A 205 8.63 17.15 -1.93
N ILE A 206 9.90 16.84 -2.19
CA ILE A 206 10.58 15.68 -1.59
C ILE A 206 10.68 15.85 -0.07
N SER A 207 11.02 17.04 0.42
CA SER A 207 11.02 17.35 1.86
C SER A 207 9.63 17.17 2.47
N LEU A 208 8.58 17.65 1.80
CA LEU A 208 7.19 17.49 2.26
C LEU A 208 6.76 16.02 2.31
N ILE A 209 7.09 15.22 1.28
CA ILE A 209 6.83 13.77 1.27
C ILE A 209 7.56 13.10 2.43
N THR A 210 8.85 13.40 2.61
CA THR A 210 9.70 12.77 3.62
C THR A 210 9.18 13.06 5.03
N TYR A 211 8.87 14.32 5.30
CA TYR A 211 8.28 14.75 6.57
C TYR A 211 6.93 14.07 6.83
N SER A 212 6.01 14.14 5.86
CA SER A 212 4.64 13.65 6.06
C SER A 212 4.57 12.11 6.18
N SER A 213 5.40 11.38 5.42
CA SER A 213 5.47 9.92 5.47
C SER A 213 6.15 9.38 6.73
N THR A 214 6.97 10.18 7.40
CA THR A 214 7.64 9.80 8.67
C THR A 214 6.93 10.34 9.92
N LEU A 215 5.91 11.18 9.75
CA LEU A 215 5.14 11.80 10.83
C LEU A 215 4.62 10.77 11.85
N SER A 216 4.01 9.68 11.38
CA SER A 216 3.47 8.61 12.24
C SER A 216 4.54 7.72 12.87
N GLY A 217 5.83 7.87 12.51
CA GLY A 217 6.93 7.00 12.96
C GLY A 217 7.01 5.65 12.25
N GLU A 218 6.22 5.41 11.21
CA GLU A 218 6.23 4.16 10.46
C GLU A 218 7.39 4.10 9.46
N LYS A 219 8.38 3.25 9.75
CA LYS A 219 9.54 3.00 8.86
C LYS A 219 9.13 2.55 7.45
N ALA A 220 8.04 1.79 7.34
CA ALA A 220 7.55 1.27 6.06
C ALA A 220 7.05 2.36 5.10
N SER A 221 6.54 3.48 5.62
CA SER A 221 5.90 4.54 4.82
C SER A 221 6.90 5.31 3.96
N ILE A 222 8.09 5.62 4.48
CA ILE A 222 9.15 6.26 3.70
C ILE A 222 9.76 5.29 2.68
N VAL A 223 9.96 4.02 3.05
CA VAL A 223 10.45 2.98 2.13
C VAL A 223 9.46 2.80 0.98
N GLN A 224 8.16 2.79 1.28
CA GLN A 224 7.12 2.73 0.27
C GLN A 224 7.17 3.93 -0.67
N ALA A 225 7.36 5.15 -0.17
CA ALA A 225 7.52 6.34 -1.01
C ALA A 225 8.74 6.21 -1.94
N ILE A 226 9.89 5.75 -1.43
CA ILE A 226 11.10 5.53 -2.24
C ILE A 226 10.82 4.51 -3.36
N ILE A 227 10.17 3.38 -3.05
CA ILE A 227 9.82 2.35 -4.03
C ILE A 227 8.84 2.92 -5.07
N VAL A 228 7.77 3.61 -4.65
CA VAL A 228 6.79 4.22 -5.57
C VAL A 228 7.48 5.20 -6.52
N TYR A 229 8.35 6.07 -5.99
CA TYR A 229 9.12 7.01 -6.80
C TYR A 229 9.98 6.28 -7.83
N ALA A 230 10.73 5.27 -7.41
CA ALA A 230 11.62 4.50 -8.28
C ALA A 230 10.85 3.75 -9.38
N VAL A 231 9.73 3.11 -9.04
CA VAL A 231 8.90 2.37 -10.01
C VAL A 231 8.26 3.34 -11.01
N CYS A 232 7.67 4.45 -10.56
CA CYS A 232 7.12 5.47 -11.45
C CYS A 232 8.20 6.08 -12.35
N ARG A 233 9.40 6.31 -11.80
CA ARG A 233 10.54 6.81 -12.57
C ARG A 233 10.96 5.84 -13.65
N ALA A 234 11.09 4.56 -13.32
CA ALA A 234 11.40 3.50 -14.27
C ALA A 234 10.29 3.32 -15.33
N SER A 235 9.02 3.55 -14.97
CA SER A 235 7.93 3.55 -15.94
C SER A 235 7.92 4.76 -16.89
N SER A 236 8.44 5.91 -16.45
CA SER A 236 8.52 7.13 -17.28
C SER A 236 9.74 7.17 -18.21
N THR A 237 10.78 6.39 -17.92
CA THR A 237 12.07 6.47 -18.62
C THR A 237 12.51 5.11 -19.15
N ASN A 238 13.08 5.08 -20.36
CA ASN A 238 13.68 3.87 -20.92
C ASN A 238 15.00 3.52 -20.21
N ILE A 239 14.93 3.07 -18.95
CA ILE A 239 16.10 2.64 -18.19
C ILE A 239 16.45 1.21 -18.59
N LYS A 240 17.72 0.98 -18.95
CA LYS A 240 18.21 -0.38 -19.21
C LYS A 240 18.01 -1.26 -17.97
N PRO A 241 17.53 -2.51 -18.09
CA PRO A 241 17.28 -3.41 -16.95
C PRO A 241 18.46 -3.52 -15.97
N ALA A 242 19.70 -3.60 -16.47
CA ALA A 242 20.89 -3.66 -15.63
C ALA A 242 21.07 -2.43 -14.73
N LYS A 243 20.78 -1.22 -15.23
CA LYS A 243 20.84 0.01 -14.42
C LYS A 243 19.75 0.04 -13.36
N LEU A 244 18.56 -0.46 -13.68
CA LEU A 244 17.47 -0.57 -12.73
C LEU A 244 17.80 -1.56 -11.61
N LEU A 245 18.37 -2.73 -11.94
CA LEU A 245 18.82 -3.71 -10.97
C LEU A 245 19.93 -3.16 -10.07
N LEU A 246 20.91 -2.46 -10.63
CA LEU A 246 21.98 -1.82 -9.85
C LEU A 246 21.40 -0.77 -8.89
N ALA A 247 20.54 0.14 -9.39
CA ALA A 247 19.91 1.15 -8.56
C ALA A 247 19.02 0.53 -7.47
N GLY A 248 18.26 -0.51 -7.81
CA GLY A 248 17.45 -1.27 -6.86
C GLY A 248 18.30 -1.95 -5.79
N GLY A 249 19.44 -2.55 -6.16
CA GLY A 249 20.39 -3.15 -5.23
C GLY A 249 20.99 -2.13 -4.27
N VAL A 250 21.37 -0.95 -4.76
CA VAL A 250 21.87 0.15 -3.91
C VAL A 250 20.79 0.63 -2.95
N ILE A 251 19.57 0.86 -3.42
CA ILE A 251 18.44 1.28 -2.57
C ILE A 251 18.14 0.23 -1.52
N LEU A 252 18.14 -1.05 -1.89
CA LEU A 252 17.91 -2.16 -0.97
C LEU A 252 19.00 -2.22 0.09
N ALA A 253 20.28 -2.14 -0.30
CA ALA A 253 21.40 -2.14 0.62
C ALA A 253 21.32 -0.97 1.62
N LEU A 254 21.05 0.25 1.13
CA LEU A 254 20.86 1.42 1.99
C LEU A 254 19.68 1.23 2.96
N THR A 255 18.57 0.67 2.47
CA THR A 255 17.38 0.42 3.30
C THR A 255 17.66 -0.61 4.38
N VAL A 256 18.31 -1.73 4.04
CA VAL A 256 18.70 -2.78 5.00
C VAL A 256 19.67 -2.22 6.03
N THR A 257 20.66 -1.41 5.63
CA THR A 257 21.59 -0.75 6.55
C THR A 257 20.86 0.21 7.51
N LEU A 258 19.94 1.04 7.00
CA LEU A 258 19.15 1.94 7.84
C LEU A 258 18.27 1.18 8.83
N ILE A 259 17.65 0.07 8.39
CA ILE A 259 16.86 -0.79 9.27
C ILE A 259 17.76 -1.44 10.32
N PHE A 260 18.94 -1.94 9.95
CA PHE A 260 19.90 -2.53 10.88
C PHE A 260 20.32 -1.54 11.96
N VAL A 261 20.72 -0.32 11.56
CA VAL A 261 21.06 0.75 12.51
C VAL A 261 19.88 1.05 13.44
N ALA A 262 18.68 1.21 12.89
CA ALA A 262 17.48 1.50 13.69
C ALA A 262 17.09 0.35 14.63
N VAL A 263 17.32 -0.91 14.26
CA VAL A 263 17.06 -2.08 15.11
C VAL A 263 18.14 -2.21 16.18
N ARG A 264 19.40 -1.94 15.86
CA ARG A 264 20.49 -1.97 16.85
C ARG A 264 20.37 -0.87 17.90
N ILE A 265 19.85 0.30 17.52
CA ILE A 265 19.49 1.36 18.49
C ILE A 265 18.41 0.85 19.46
N GLN A 266 17.45 0.05 18.96
CA GLN A 266 16.35 -0.49 19.76
C GLN A 266 16.78 -1.72 20.59
N TYR A 267 17.68 -2.55 20.06
CA TYR A 267 18.18 -3.79 20.66
C TYR A 267 19.71 -3.82 20.58
N PRO A 268 20.42 -3.22 21.55
CA PRO A 268 21.88 -3.02 21.48
C PRO A 268 22.70 -4.31 21.36
N THR A 269 22.16 -5.43 21.85
CA THR A 269 22.83 -6.74 21.90
C THR A 269 22.57 -7.62 20.67
N ILE A 270 21.76 -7.19 19.71
CA ILE A 270 21.37 -8.04 18.57
C ILE A 270 22.58 -8.37 17.68
N THR A 271 22.78 -9.65 17.40
CA THR A 271 23.81 -10.12 16.45
C THR A 271 23.34 -9.96 14.99
N THR A 272 24.26 -10.08 14.04
CA THR A 272 23.92 -10.01 12.61
C THR A 272 23.04 -11.19 12.17
N GLU A 273 23.23 -12.36 12.77
CA GLU A 273 22.42 -13.55 12.50
C GLU A 273 21.00 -13.39 13.05
N GLU A 274 20.87 -12.95 14.31
CA GLU A 274 19.59 -12.63 14.92
C GLU A 274 18.85 -11.53 14.15
N PHE A 275 19.57 -10.54 13.61
CA PHE A 275 18.99 -9.52 12.75
C PHE A 275 18.45 -10.10 11.43
N ALA A 276 19.16 -11.05 10.81
CA ALA A 276 18.69 -11.70 9.59
C ALA A 276 17.42 -12.52 9.85
N LEU A 277 17.39 -13.30 10.93
CA LEU A 277 16.19 -14.03 11.37
C LEU A 277 15.05 -13.07 11.70
N TYR A 278 15.33 -11.98 12.42
CA TYR A 278 14.35 -10.94 12.71
C TYR A 278 13.77 -10.32 11.43
N LEU A 279 14.58 -10.06 10.41
CA LEU A 279 14.10 -9.54 9.13
C LEU A 279 13.20 -10.55 8.40
N ILE A 280 13.60 -11.82 8.37
CA ILE A 280 12.81 -12.89 7.74
C ILE A 280 11.47 -13.05 8.47
N ASP A 281 11.51 -13.09 9.79
CA ASP A 281 10.33 -13.17 10.64
C ASP A 281 9.43 -11.95 10.42
N ARG A 282 9.95 -10.72 10.47
CA ARG A 282 9.12 -9.50 10.32
C ARG A 282 8.61 -9.22 8.91
N LEU A 283 9.42 -9.45 7.88
CA LEU A 283 9.08 -9.12 6.49
C LEU A 283 8.32 -10.25 5.78
N GLY A 284 8.55 -11.50 6.18
CA GLY A 284 7.86 -12.67 5.63
C GLY A 284 6.72 -13.11 6.55
N VAL A 285 7.05 -13.91 7.57
CA VAL A 285 6.05 -14.62 8.40
C VAL A 285 5.13 -13.66 9.15
N GLY A 286 5.66 -12.58 9.70
CA GLY A 286 4.92 -11.58 10.47
C GLY A 286 3.89 -10.81 9.65
N GLN A 287 3.87 -10.91 8.32
CA GLN A 287 2.82 -10.33 7.47
C GLN A 287 1.60 -11.27 7.30
N ILE A 288 1.80 -12.57 7.47
CA ILE A 288 0.80 -13.62 7.26
C ILE A 288 0.47 -14.42 8.53
N GLN A 289 1.20 -14.21 9.62
CA GLN A 289 1.03 -14.91 10.89
C GLN A 289 -0.41 -14.82 11.41
N GLY A 290 -1.07 -13.66 11.27
CA GLY A 290 -2.46 -13.48 11.67
C GLY A 290 -3.43 -14.46 10.98
N VAL A 291 -3.11 -14.94 9.78
CA VAL A 291 -3.93 -15.93 9.08
C VAL A 291 -3.85 -17.29 9.76
N TYR A 292 -2.64 -17.69 10.16
CA TYR A 292 -2.41 -18.96 10.84
C TYR A 292 -3.06 -18.95 12.22
N GLU A 293 -2.85 -17.89 13.01
CA GLU A 293 -3.53 -17.76 14.31
C GLU A 293 -5.05 -17.78 14.13
N GLN A 294 -5.59 -17.03 13.17
CA GLN A 294 -7.02 -16.95 12.96
C GLN A 294 -7.65 -18.27 12.52
N LEU A 295 -7.02 -19.03 11.62
CA LEU A 295 -7.58 -20.32 11.16
C LEU A 295 -7.43 -21.43 12.21
N SER A 296 -6.48 -21.31 13.14
CA SER A 296 -6.38 -22.20 14.30
C SER A 296 -7.36 -21.82 15.41
N LEU A 297 -7.47 -20.52 15.74
CA LEU A 297 -8.34 -20.00 16.80
C LEU A 297 -9.83 -19.97 16.41
N LYS A 298 -10.10 -19.74 15.13
CA LYS A 298 -11.44 -19.68 14.52
C LYS A 298 -12.36 -18.66 15.18
N LEU A 299 -11.87 -17.44 15.43
CA LEU A 299 -12.74 -16.34 15.86
C LEU A 299 -13.81 -16.10 14.80
N MET A 300 -15.08 -16.08 15.21
CA MET A 300 -16.18 -15.77 14.32
C MET A 300 -17.07 -14.70 14.96
N ASP A 301 -17.16 -13.55 14.30
CA ASP A 301 -18.06 -12.47 14.68
C ASP A 301 -18.49 -11.73 13.40
N TRP A 302 -19.79 -11.70 13.15
CA TRP A 302 -20.34 -11.05 11.96
C TRP A 302 -20.21 -9.52 12.08
N GLU A 303 -20.10 -8.96 13.29
CA GLU A 303 -20.00 -7.52 13.53
C GLU A 303 -18.75 -6.91 12.89
N TYR A 304 -17.71 -7.71 12.61
CA TYR A 304 -16.55 -7.25 11.85
C TYR A 304 -16.95 -6.72 10.46
N VAL A 305 -18.05 -7.19 9.86
CA VAL A 305 -18.55 -6.66 8.57
C VAL A 305 -18.89 -5.17 8.65
N LEU A 306 -19.25 -4.67 9.83
CA LEU A 306 -19.61 -3.27 10.01
C LEU A 306 -18.44 -2.37 9.65
N ILE A 307 -17.18 -2.77 9.90
CA ILE A 307 -16.01 -1.95 9.55
C ILE A 307 -15.87 -1.73 8.03
N GLU A 308 -16.43 -2.63 7.23
CA GLU A 308 -16.42 -2.58 5.77
C GLU A 308 -17.49 -1.63 5.21
N VAL A 309 -18.51 -1.28 5.99
CA VAL A 309 -19.60 -0.39 5.57
C VAL A 309 -19.10 1.06 5.47
N PRO A 310 -19.30 1.77 4.34
CA PRO A 310 -18.99 3.18 4.22
C PRO A 310 -19.73 4.00 5.29
N PHE A 311 -19.06 5.00 5.87
CA PHE A 311 -19.65 5.98 6.81
C PHE A 311 -20.19 5.44 8.14
N ILE A 312 -20.11 4.12 8.38
CA ILE A 312 -20.57 3.49 9.63
C ILE A 312 -19.94 4.09 10.89
N GLY A 313 -18.68 4.55 10.80
CA GLY A 313 -17.94 5.15 11.90
C GLY A 313 -18.51 6.47 12.42
N PHE A 314 -19.45 7.08 11.70
CA PHE A 314 -20.21 8.23 12.19
C PHE A 314 -21.36 7.83 13.10
N PHE A 315 -21.80 6.58 13.02
CA PHE A 315 -22.97 6.07 13.74
C PHE A 315 -22.58 5.11 14.86
N THR A 316 -21.51 4.33 14.67
CA THR A 316 -21.04 3.32 15.62
C THR A 316 -19.52 3.21 15.63
N GLU A 317 -18.96 2.61 16.69
CA GLU A 317 -17.55 2.24 16.76
C GLU A 317 -17.42 0.73 16.44
N PRO A 318 -17.17 0.35 15.18
CA PRO A 318 -17.09 -1.05 14.81
C PRO A 318 -15.84 -1.72 15.42
N LYS A 319 -15.99 -2.99 15.80
CA LYS A 319 -14.88 -3.83 16.26
C LYS A 319 -13.81 -3.96 15.17
N ILE A 320 -12.55 -4.06 15.60
CA ILE A 320 -11.40 -4.17 14.70
C ILE A 320 -10.84 -5.59 14.82
N PHE A 321 -11.05 -6.41 13.80
CA PHE A 321 -10.63 -7.82 13.77
C PHE A 321 -9.15 -8.02 14.13
N SER A 322 -8.23 -7.30 13.49
CA SER A 322 -6.78 -7.45 13.74
C SER A 322 -6.35 -7.08 15.17
N LYS A 323 -7.16 -6.27 15.86
CA LYS A 323 -6.94 -5.92 17.27
C LYS A 323 -7.45 -7.03 18.18
N ASP A 324 -8.66 -7.52 17.94
CA ASP A 324 -9.25 -8.60 18.73
C ASP A 324 -8.44 -9.90 18.58
N LEU A 325 -7.92 -10.17 17.37
CA LEU A 325 -7.00 -11.27 17.13
C LEU A 325 -5.70 -11.12 17.94
N MET A 326 -5.11 -9.92 18.00
CA MET A 326 -3.90 -9.66 18.78
C MET A 326 -4.14 -9.84 20.29
N LEU A 327 -5.28 -9.36 20.80
CA LEU A 327 -5.67 -9.51 22.21
C LEU A 327 -6.01 -10.96 22.57
N SER A 328 -6.48 -11.76 21.62
CA SER A 328 -6.78 -13.18 21.82
C SER A 328 -5.55 -14.09 21.68
N THR A 329 -4.40 -13.55 21.29
CA THR A 329 -3.16 -14.29 21.02
C THR A 329 -2.02 -13.78 21.91
N TRP A 330 -1.30 -12.76 21.46
CA TRP A 330 -0.06 -12.26 22.05
C TRP A 330 -0.26 -11.35 23.24
N ALA A 331 -1.39 -10.65 23.28
CA ALA A 331 -1.64 -9.60 24.25
C ALA A 331 -2.79 -9.94 25.20
N GLN A 332 -2.95 -11.24 25.51
CA GLN A 332 -3.99 -11.71 26.41
C GLN A 332 -3.83 -11.06 27.79
N GLY A 333 -4.87 -10.38 28.26
CA GLY A 333 -4.88 -9.67 29.55
C GLY A 333 -4.23 -8.28 29.53
N MET A 334 -3.76 -7.78 28.38
CA MET A 334 -3.25 -6.41 28.25
C MET A 334 -4.38 -5.42 27.90
N ASN A 335 -4.20 -4.15 28.28
CA ASN A 335 -5.15 -3.10 27.90
C ASN A 335 -5.11 -2.87 26.37
N PRO A 336 -6.28 -2.74 25.69
CA PRO A 336 -6.34 -2.51 24.26
C PRO A 336 -5.62 -1.25 23.75
N SER A 337 -5.36 -0.25 24.60
CA SER A 337 -4.63 0.97 24.24
C SER A 337 -3.13 0.74 24.07
N ASP A 338 -2.60 -0.30 24.69
CA ASP A 338 -1.16 -0.50 24.87
C ASP A 338 -0.61 -1.50 23.84
N VAL A 339 -1.50 -2.02 22.98
CA VAL A 339 -1.25 -3.14 22.09
C VAL A 339 -1.44 -2.70 20.64
N GLY A 340 -0.56 -3.18 19.77
CA GLY A 340 -0.67 -2.98 18.32
C GLY A 340 -1.81 -3.78 17.69
N VAL A 341 -1.72 -3.96 16.36
CA VAL A 341 -2.62 -4.82 15.59
C VAL A 341 -1.81 -5.94 14.95
N MET A 342 -2.45 -7.09 14.74
CA MET A 342 -1.80 -8.22 14.08
C MET A 342 -1.89 -8.06 12.57
N ASN A 343 -0.75 -8.11 11.88
CA ASN A 343 -0.77 -8.13 10.42
C ASN A 343 -1.28 -9.49 9.96
N THR A 344 -2.13 -9.45 8.94
CA THR A 344 -2.80 -10.63 8.40
C THR A 344 -3.04 -10.48 6.91
N PHE A 345 -3.38 -11.56 6.22
CA PHE A 345 -3.94 -11.51 4.87
C PHE A 345 -5.45 -11.36 4.97
N PHE A 346 -6.08 -10.59 4.07
CA PHE A 346 -7.52 -10.27 4.17
C PHE A 346 -8.45 -11.49 4.33
N ILE A 347 -8.03 -12.69 3.89
CA ILE A 347 -8.82 -13.91 4.01
C ILE A 347 -9.08 -14.32 5.47
N ALA A 348 -8.25 -13.87 6.41
CA ALA A 348 -8.43 -14.15 7.84
C ALA A 348 -9.66 -13.43 8.39
N GLU A 349 -9.79 -12.13 8.10
CA GLU A 349 -10.97 -11.35 8.49
C GLU A 349 -12.21 -11.84 7.73
N ALA A 350 -12.05 -12.20 6.45
CA ALA A 350 -13.14 -12.81 5.69
C ALA A 350 -13.64 -14.10 6.36
N TYR A 351 -12.73 -14.97 6.82
CA TYR A 351 -13.11 -16.15 7.60
C TYR A 351 -13.81 -15.78 8.91
N ALA A 352 -13.35 -14.73 9.60
CA ALA A 352 -13.99 -14.28 10.83
C ALA A 352 -15.43 -13.79 10.63
N ILE A 353 -15.71 -13.15 9.49
CA ILE A 353 -17.05 -12.63 9.16
C ILE A 353 -17.98 -13.76 8.68
N GLY A 354 -17.51 -14.58 7.73
CA GLY A 354 -18.39 -15.48 6.96
C GLY A 354 -17.89 -16.92 6.84
N GLY A 355 -16.92 -17.30 7.67
CA GLY A 355 -16.36 -18.65 7.72
C GLY A 355 -15.70 -19.11 6.41
N PRO A 356 -15.68 -20.42 6.14
CA PRO A 356 -15.04 -20.99 4.96
C PRO A 356 -15.58 -20.44 3.63
N LEU A 357 -16.87 -20.09 3.57
CA LEU A 357 -17.48 -19.54 2.37
C LEU A 357 -16.84 -18.21 1.97
N LEU A 358 -16.72 -17.28 2.92
CA LEU A 358 -16.17 -15.96 2.65
C LEU A 358 -14.64 -15.98 2.52
N LEU A 359 -13.95 -16.95 3.14
CA LEU A 359 -12.52 -17.19 2.90
C LEU A 359 -12.23 -17.37 1.39
N TYR A 360 -13.01 -18.19 0.69
CA TYR A 360 -12.79 -18.47 -0.73
C TYR A 360 -13.48 -17.47 -1.68
N LEU A 361 -14.56 -16.79 -1.26
CA LEU A 361 -15.24 -15.80 -2.11
C LEU A 361 -14.62 -14.39 -2.00
N SER A 362 -14.03 -14.03 -0.85
CA SER A 362 -13.44 -12.70 -0.63
C SER A 362 -12.39 -12.29 -1.68
N PRO A 363 -11.52 -13.18 -2.21
CA PRO A 363 -10.58 -12.79 -3.26
C PRO A 363 -11.25 -12.23 -4.52
N ILE A 364 -12.46 -12.71 -4.85
CA ILE A 364 -13.23 -12.23 -6.00
C ILE A 364 -13.75 -10.81 -5.73
N PHE A 365 -14.33 -10.57 -4.55
CA PHE A 365 -14.84 -9.24 -4.16
C PHE A 365 -13.71 -8.21 -4.05
N VAL A 366 -12.59 -8.59 -3.44
CA VAL A 366 -11.40 -7.73 -3.33
C VAL A 366 -10.84 -7.41 -4.71
N ALA A 367 -10.69 -8.40 -5.60
CA ALA A 367 -10.25 -8.19 -6.98
C ALA A 367 -11.18 -7.24 -7.75
N PHE A 368 -12.51 -7.43 -7.60
CA PHE A 368 -13.49 -6.58 -8.26
C PHE A 368 -13.35 -5.12 -7.82
N ASN A 369 -13.33 -4.86 -6.51
CA ASN A 369 -13.20 -3.51 -5.96
C ASN A 369 -11.84 -2.88 -6.32
N PHE A 370 -10.76 -3.65 -6.27
CA PHE A 370 -9.42 -3.17 -6.64
C PHE A 370 -9.38 -2.71 -8.12
N CYS A 371 -9.93 -3.52 -9.02
CA CYS A 371 -10.03 -3.18 -10.43
C CYS A 371 -10.98 -1.98 -10.66
N LEU A 372 -12.14 -1.95 -10.00
CA LEU A 372 -13.11 -0.86 -10.10
C LEU A 372 -12.50 0.48 -9.69
N ILE A 373 -11.83 0.51 -8.53
CA ILE A 373 -11.14 1.70 -8.02
C ILE A 373 -10.07 2.16 -9.01
N THR A 374 -9.23 1.25 -9.50
CA THR A 374 -8.18 1.58 -10.48
C THR A 374 -8.79 2.14 -11.77
N HIS A 375 -9.87 1.52 -12.27
CA HIS A 375 -10.56 1.95 -13.47
C HIS A 375 -11.15 3.37 -13.33
N ILE A 376 -11.87 3.62 -12.24
CA ILE A 376 -12.47 4.92 -11.94
C ILE A 376 -11.38 5.99 -11.77
N SER A 377 -10.30 5.66 -11.08
CA SER A 377 -9.16 6.56 -10.88
C SER A 377 -8.51 6.97 -12.20
N CYS A 378 -8.27 6.02 -13.12
CA CYS A 378 -7.81 6.31 -14.48
C CYS A 378 -8.78 7.23 -15.24
N LYS A 379 -10.09 6.97 -15.13
CA LYS A 379 -11.13 7.80 -15.77
C LYS A 379 -11.12 9.23 -15.22
N ILE A 380 -11.04 9.40 -13.91
CA ILE A 380 -10.99 10.71 -13.24
C ILE A 380 -9.74 11.49 -13.67
N PHE A 381 -8.58 10.84 -13.70
CA PHE A 381 -7.33 11.49 -14.14
C PHE A 381 -7.40 11.99 -15.57
N LYS A 382 -8.03 11.20 -16.45
CA LYS A 382 -8.27 11.63 -17.82
C LYS A 382 -9.23 12.81 -17.92
N LEU A 383 -10.40 12.71 -17.28
CA LEU A 383 -11.49 13.67 -17.47
C LEU A 383 -11.28 14.97 -16.70
N HIS A 384 -10.84 14.91 -15.45
CA HIS A 384 -10.80 16.06 -14.54
C HIS A 384 -9.40 16.63 -14.34
N PHE A 385 -8.35 15.81 -14.52
CA PHE A 385 -6.97 16.24 -14.35
C PHE A 385 -6.20 16.42 -15.66
N SER A 386 -6.87 16.20 -16.81
CA SER A 386 -6.30 16.38 -18.16
C SER A 386 -5.00 15.57 -18.39
N ILE A 387 -4.87 14.44 -17.69
CA ILE A 387 -3.79 13.49 -17.88
C ILE A 387 -4.15 12.57 -19.04
N THR A 388 -3.17 12.22 -19.87
CA THR A 388 -3.42 11.33 -21.01
C THR A 388 -3.87 9.95 -20.51
N LYS A 389 -4.66 9.23 -21.30
CA LYS A 389 -5.08 7.86 -20.92
C LYS A 389 -3.85 6.99 -20.60
N LYS A 390 -2.79 7.10 -21.40
CA LYS A 390 -1.57 6.31 -21.24
C LYS A 390 -0.85 6.63 -19.94
N ASP A 391 -0.65 7.91 -19.62
CA ASP A 391 0.03 8.30 -18.38
C ASP A 391 -0.79 7.90 -17.15
N ALA A 392 -2.11 8.07 -17.20
CA ALA A 392 -3.00 7.58 -16.14
C ALA A 392 -2.88 6.06 -15.96
N GLN A 393 -2.83 5.29 -17.06
CA GLN A 393 -2.63 3.84 -17.04
C GLN A 393 -1.27 3.39 -16.49
N LEU A 394 -0.26 4.26 -16.46
CA LEU A 394 1.06 3.96 -15.89
C LEU A 394 1.17 4.40 -14.43
N ILE A 395 0.59 5.53 -14.05
CA ILE A 395 0.71 6.12 -12.71
C ILE A 395 -0.30 5.50 -11.73
N ILE A 396 -1.58 5.40 -12.15
CA ILE A 396 -2.68 5.02 -11.26
C ILE A 396 -2.55 3.61 -10.69
N PRO A 397 -2.18 2.56 -11.44
CA PRO A 397 -2.01 1.24 -10.86
C PRO A 397 -0.95 1.21 -9.75
N ILE A 398 0.15 1.96 -9.93
CA ILE A 398 1.21 2.07 -8.91
C ILE A 398 0.67 2.80 -7.68
N PHE A 399 -0.02 3.92 -7.88
CA PHE A 399 -0.66 4.66 -6.79
C PHE A 399 -1.67 3.79 -6.02
N ILE A 400 -2.62 3.16 -6.71
CA ILE A 400 -3.66 2.34 -6.07
C ILE A 400 -3.05 1.14 -5.34
N SER A 401 -2.09 0.44 -5.94
CA SER A 401 -1.37 -0.67 -5.28
C SER A 401 -0.52 -0.22 -4.09
N SER A 402 -0.19 1.09 -3.98
CA SER A 402 0.52 1.61 -2.81
C SER A 402 -0.40 1.93 -1.64
N ILE A 403 -1.68 2.22 -1.89
CA ILE A 403 -2.63 2.61 -0.85
C ILE A 403 -3.58 1.48 -0.46
N LEU A 404 -3.88 0.57 -1.38
CA LEU A 404 -4.68 -0.63 -1.16
C LEU A 404 -3.73 -1.83 -1.06
N MET A 405 -3.46 -2.23 0.18
CA MET A 405 -2.67 -3.41 0.50
C MET A 405 -3.64 -4.60 0.67
N PHE A 406 -3.21 -5.77 0.23
CA PHE A 406 -3.88 -7.05 0.48
C PHE A 406 -3.54 -7.63 1.87
N THR A 407 -2.50 -7.10 2.50
CA THR A 407 -2.08 -7.37 3.87
C THR A 407 -2.57 -6.28 4.83
N GLY A 408 -2.91 -6.67 6.06
CA GLY A 408 -3.46 -5.82 7.12
C GLY A 408 -4.98 -5.59 7.01
N ASP A 409 -5.76 -6.69 6.94
CA ASP A 409 -7.25 -6.74 6.92
C ASP A 409 -7.90 -6.57 5.53
N LEU A 410 -9.22 -6.80 5.41
CA LEU A 410 -10.06 -6.51 4.22
C LEU A 410 -10.04 -5.03 3.88
N ASN A 411 -9.77 -4.18 4.88
CA ASN A 411 -9.39 -2.80 4.68
C ASN A 411 -10.44 -1.97 3.92
N GLY A 412 -11.73 -2.27 4.04
CA GLY A 412 -12.81 -1.58 3.34
C GLY A 412 -12.99 -2.00 1.87
N MET A 413 -12.42 -3.13 1.46
CA MET A 413 -12.49 -3.65 0.09
C MET A 413 -13.66 -4.61 -0.15
N LEU A 414 -14.31 -5.12 0.89
CA LEU A 414 -15.44 -6.05 0.75
C LEU A 414 -16.69 -5.31 0.26
N LEU A 415 -17.05 -4.21 0.92
CA LEU A 415 -18.25 -3.41 0.62
C LEU A 415 -17.95 -2.06 -0.05
N GLY A 416 -16.73 -1.90 -0.58
CA GLY A 416 -16.37 -0.73 -1.39
C GLY A 416 -16.19 0.58 -0.62
N LYS A 417 -16.05 0.56 0.71
CA LYS A 417 -15.72 1.75 1.52
C LYS A 417 -14.49 2.50 1.03
N ARG A 418 -13.47 1.79 0.54
CA ARG A 418 -12.28 2.41 -0.05
C ARG A 418 -12.57 3.21 -1.31
N LEU A 419 -13.56 2.81 -2.12
CA LEU A 419 -13.97 3.57 -3.29
C LEU A 419 -14.48 4.95 -2.89
N PHE A 420 -15.37 5.03 -1.90
CA PHE A 420 -15.90 6.30 -1.42
C PHE A 420 -14.79 7.21 -0.85
N LEU A 421 -13.88 6.64 -0.06
CA LEU A 421 -12.75 7.41 0.48
C LEU A 421 -11.87 8.00 -0.63
N ILE A 422 -11.58 7.22 -1.68
CA ILE A 422 -10.78 7.68 -2.81
C ILE A 422 -11.52 8.73 -3.65
N LEU A 423 -12.85 8.61 -3.81
CA LEU A 423 -13.66 9.61 -4.51
C LEU A 423 -13.66 10.95 -3.78
N ILE A 424 -13.83 10.96 -2.45
CA ILE A 424 -13.76 12.17 -1.62
C ILE A 424 -12.36 12.78 -1.67
N PHE A 425 -11.33 11.94 -1.65
CA PHE A 425 -9.95 12.38 -1.79
C PHE A 425 -9.71 13.09 -3.14
N TYR A 426 -10.20 12.52 -4.25
CA TYR A 426 -10.10 13.17 -5.56
C TYR A 426 -10.95 14.44 -5.67
N ALA A 427 -12.13 14.48 -5.06
CA ALA A 427 -12.94 15.70 -4.98
C ALA A 427 -12.19 16.83 -4.27
N SER A 428 -11.47 16.51 -3.19
CA SER A 428 -10.64 17.47 -2.44
C SER A 428 -9.50 18.02 -3.31
N ILE A 429 -8.79 17.16 -4.05
CA ILE A 429 -7.75 17.59 -5.00
C ILE A 429 -8.35 18.46 -6.11
N PHE A 430 -9.51 18.07 -6.63
CA PHE A 430 -10.21 18.80 -7.68
C PHE A 430 -10.60 20.21 -7.22
N ALA A 431 -11.14 20.35 -6.01
CA ALA A 431 -11.48 21.65 -5.43
C ALA A 431 -10.25 22.58 -5.35
N ILE A 432 -9.12 22.08 -4.83
CA ILE A 432 -7.87 22.84 -4.76
C ILE A 432 -7.38 23.22 -6.16
N LYS A 433 -7.44 22.29 -7.11
CA LYS A 433 -7.08 22.54 -8.51
C LYS A 433 -7.90 23.70 -9.09
N THR A 434 -9.23 23.67 -8.93
CA THR A 434 -10.12 24.72 -9.45
C THR A 434 -9.80 26.08 -8.82
N ILE A 435 -9.51 26.14 -7.52
CA ILE A 435 -9.09 27.36 -6.84
C ILE A 435 -7.79 27.90 -7.46
N LEU A 436 -6.78 27.05 -7.64
CA LEU A 436 -5.50 27.45 -8.26
C LEU A 436 -5.67 27.96 -9.69
N GLU A 437 -6.53 27.32 -10.49
CA GLU A 437 -6.81 27.76 -11.85
C GLU A 437 -7.50 29.13 -11.88
N ASN A 438 -8.42 29.40 -10.96
CA ASN A 438 -9.08 30.70 -10.85
C ASN A 438 -8.12 31.81 -10.39
N ILE A 439 -7.22 31.52 -9.44
CA ILE A 439 -6.17 32.46 -9.01
C ILE A 439 -5.22 32.80 -10.16
N ASN A 440 -4.86 31.82 -11.00
CA ASN A 440 -3.97 32.07 -12.13
C ASN A 440 -4.65 32.86 -13.25
N LYS A 441 -5.97 32.70 -13.46
CA LYS A 441 -6.74 33.51 -14.43
C LYS A 441 -6.88 34.98 -14.01
N THR A 442 -6.99 35.24 -12.72
CA THR A 442 -7.18 36.59 -12.14
C THR A 442 -5.89 37.40 -12.02
N ARG A 443 -4.73 36.81 -12.32
CA ARG A 443 -3.47 37.55 -12.52
C ARG A 443 -3.28 37.84 -14.02
N PRO A 444 -3.89 38.90 -14.58
CA PRO A 444 -3.62 39.28 -15.96
C PRO A 444 -2.12 39.59 -16.12
N ASN A 445 -1.57 39.20 -17.27
CA ASN A 445 -0.18 39.40 -17.68
C ASN A 445 0.39 40.78 -17.28
N GLN A 446 1.01 40.89 -16.11
CA GLN A 446 1.88 42.03 -15.77
C GLN A 446 3.17 42.06 -16.63
N ASN A 447 3.40 41.03 -17.45
CA ASN A 447 4.53 40.97 -18.37
C ASN A 447 4.22 41.49 -19.80
N ARG A 448 3.12 42.23 -20.01
CA ARG A 448 2.86 42.93 -21.29
C ARG A 448 3.24 44.41 -21.28
N ILE A 449 3.85 44.89 -20.19
CA ILE A 449 4.44 46.24 -20.12
C ILE A 449 5.93 46.07 -19.78
N ARG A 450 6.73 45.72 -20.78
CA ARG A 450 8.15 46.10 -20.88
C ARG A 450 8.52 46.18 -22.35
#